data_AF-A0AA38CI35-F1
#
_entry.id   AF-A0AA38CI35-F1
#
_cell.length_a   1.000
_cell.length_b   1.000
_cell.length_c   1.000
_cell.angle_alpha   90.00
_cell.angle_beta   90.00
_cell.angle_gamma   90.00
#
_symmetry.space_group_name_H-M   'P 1'
#
loop_
_entity.id
_entity.type
_entity.pdbx_description
1 polymer ?
#
loop_
_entity_poly.entity_id
_entity_poly.type
_entity_poly.pdbx_seq_one_letter_code
_entity_poly.pdbx_strand_id
1 'polypeptide(L)'
;MASFLNIPADSHFSMQNLPYGVFKPTPYQQSRPGVAIGDYVLDLSALSEAGLFQGPLLKDSDCFLQPSLNSFMAMGRPAWKEARATIQKLLSVDEPALQDNAELQKSALFPMSQVQMVLPCVIGDYTDFFASMHHTKNCGLIFRGPENPILPNWFHLPVAYHGRASSIVISGTDIVRPRGQKRPVGNSPPGFGPSVKLDFELEMAMLVGSGNELGACVNIDDAANHIFGLVLMNDWSARDIQAWEAQPLGPFLGKNFGTSISPWIITLEALEPFAYKAPTQ
;
A
#
# COMPACT_ATOMS: atom_id res chain seq x y z
N MET A 1 -0.68 20.83 -16.97
CA MET A 1 0.77 20.67 -17.06
C MET A 1 1.05 19.56 -18.05
N ALA A 2 1.77 19.84 -19.13
CA ALA A 2 2.12 18.83 -20.14
C ALA A 2 3.48 18.21 -19.77
N SER A 3 3.63 16.90 -19.99
CA SER A 3 4.93 16.23 -19.82
C SER A 3 5.69 16.16 -21.13
N PHE A 4 7.02 16.17 -21.08
CA PHE A 4 7.85 15.86 -22.25
C PHE A 4 7.77 14.37 -22.63
N LEU A 5 7.32 13.51 -21.72
CA LEU A 5 7.02 12.11 -22.01
C LEU A 5 5.64 12.00 -22.68
N ASN A 6 5.55 11.12 -23.68
CA ASN A 6 4.27 10.75 -24.27
C ASN A 6 3.51 9.82 -23.31
N ILE A 7 2.47 10.34 -22.65
CA ILE A 7 1.65 9.59 -21.69
C ILE A 7 0.31 9.26 -22.36
N PRO A 8 -0.04 7.97 -22.52
CA PRO A 8 -1.34 7.57 -23.03
C PRO A 8 -2.48 8.15 -22.18
N ALA A 9 -3.57 8.58 -22.83
CA ALA A 9 -4.69 9.23 -22.15
C ALA A 9 -5.44 8.30 -21.16
N ASP A 10 -5.36 7.00 -21.40
CA ASP A 10 -5.91 5.92 -20.55
C ASP A 10 -4.89 5.36 -19.54
N SER A 11 -3.68 5.91 -19.49
CA SER A 11 -2.67 5.49 -18.53
C SER A 11 -3.13 5.79 -17.10
N HIS A 12 -2.96 4.80 -16.22
CA HIS A 12 -3.12 5.01 -14.78
C HIS A 12 -2.06 5.97 -14.20
N PHE A 13 -0.96 6.20 -14.91
CA PHE A 13 0.23 6.90 -14.40
C PHE A 13 0.40 8.26 -15.08
N SER A 14 -0.61 9.12 -14.92
CA SER A 14 -0.56 10.49 -15.42
C SER A 14 0.34 11.40 -14.57
N MET A 15 0.59 12.62 -15.07
CA MET A 15 1.25 13.71 -14.31
C MET A 15 0.50 14.11 -13.03
N GLN A 16 -0.78 13.75 -12.93
CA GLN A 16 -1.62 13.98 -11.75
C GLN A 16 -1.51 12.84 -10.74
N ASN A 17 -1.09 11.63 -11.14
CA ASN A 17 -0.92 10.51 -10.22
C ASN A 17 0.46 10.56 -9.55
N LEU A 18 1.53 10.23 -10.29
CA LEU A 18 2.91 10.13 -9.79
C LEU A 18 3.03 9.29 -8.50
N PRO A 19 2.61 8.01 -8.52
CA PRO A 19 2.68 7.16 -7.33
C PRO A 19 4.11 6.68 -7.08
N TYR A 20 4.42 6.42 -5.83
CA TYR A 20 5.75 5.97 -5.40
C TYR A 20 5.80 4.45 -5.28
N GLY A 21 6.89 3.86 -5.71
CA GLY A 21 7.14 2.42 -5.58
C GLY A 21 8.61 2.13 -5.40
N VAL A 22 8.95 0.86 -5.29
CA VAL A 22 10.33 0.40 -5.22
C VAL A 22 10.53 -0.65 -6.30
N PHE A 23 11.60 -0.48 -7.07
CA PHE A 23 11.91 -1.35 -8.19
C PHE A 23 13.37 -1.73 -8.21
N LYS A 24 13.69 -2.79 -8.93
CA LYS A 24 15.04 -3.14 -9.36
C LYS A 24 15.12 -2.93 -10.87
N PRO A 25 16.09 -2.14 -11.39
CA PRO A 25 16.24 -1.99 -12.83
C PRO A 25 16.60 -3.31 -13.54
N THR A 26 17.33 -4.18 -12.85
CA THR A 26 17.59 -5.57 -13.26
C THR A 26 17.55 -6.47 -12.02
N PRO A 27 17.34 -7.80 -12.15
CA PRO A 27 17.22 -8.70 -11.00
C PRO A 27 18.42 -8.71 -10.04
N TYR A 28 19.62 -8.35 -10.53
CA TYR A 28 20.87 -8.36 -9.77
C TYR A 28 21.22 -7.00 -9.13
N GLN A 29 20.51 -5.94 -9.51
CA GLN A 29 20.74 -4.62 -8.93
C GLN A 29 19.96 -4.44 -7.63
N GLN A 30 20.44 -3.51 -6.81
CA GLN A 30 19.75 -3.10 -5.59
C GLN A 30 18.41 -2.45 -5.92
N SER A 31 17.44 -2.65 -5.02
CA SER A 31 16.15 -1.97 -5.10
C SER A 31 16.30 -0.51 -4.74
N ARG A 32 15.43 0.34 -5.30
CA ARG A 32 15.42 1.78 -5.03
C ARG A 32 14.06 2.43 -5.32
N PRO A 33 13.76 3.57 -4.67
CA PRO A 33 12.57 4.37 -4.91
C PRO A 33 12.44 4.82 -6.37
N GLY A 34 11.22 4.70 -6.88
CA GLY A 34 10.85 5.20 -8.20
C GLY A 34 9.44 5.78 -8.21
N VAL A 35 9.13 6.52 -9.28
CA VAL A 35 7.79 7.04 -9.57
C VAL A 35 7.32 6.54 -10.91
N ALA A 36 6.08 6.05 -10.98
CA ALA A 36 5.47 5.66 -12.24
C ALA A 36 5.01 6.89 -13.04
N ILE A 37 5.32 6.92 -14.35
CA ILE A 37 4.88 7.95 -15.28
C ILE A 37 4.71 7.35 -16.69
N GLY A 38 3.49 7.34 -17.21
CA GLY A 38 3.16 6.60 -18.44
C GLY A 38 3.60 5.14 -18.34
N ASP A 39 4.39 4.68 -19.30
CA ASP A 39 4.96 3.33 -19.34
C ASP A 39 6.37 3.25 -18.73
N TYR A 40 6.78 4.25 -17.96
CA TYR A 40 8.10 4.36 -17.38
C TYR A 40 8.08 4.37 -15.85
N VAL A 41 9.22 3.98 -15.29
CA VAL A 41 9.60 4.25 -13.91
C VAL A 41 10.73 5.28 -13.92
N LEU A 42 10.48 6.41 -13.25
CA LEU A 42 11.46 7.45 -12.97
C LEU A 42 12.24 7.08 -11.70
N ASP A 43 13.54 6.84 -11.85
CA ASP A 43 14.47 6.50 -10.79
C ASP A 43 14.81 7.73 -9.93
N LEU A 44 14.33 7.75 -8.69
CA LEU A 44 14.55 8.90 -7.80
C LEU A 44 16.00 8.97 -7.30
N SER A 45 16.70 7.83 -7.25
CA SER A 45 18.11 7.80 -6.85
C SER A 45 18.99 8.51 -7.89
N ALA A 46 18.74 8.25 -9.19
CA ALA A 46 19.45 8.90 -10.28
C ALA A 46 19.24 10.43 -10.28
N LEU A 47 18.01 10.89 -10.00
CA LEU A 47 17.72 12.32 -9.87
C LEU A 47 18.39 12.95 -8.63
N SER A 48 18.46 12.20 -7.53
CA SER A 48 19.14 12.63 -6.31
C SER A 48 20.65 12.77 -6.52
N GLU A 49 21.28 11.78 -7.15
CA GLU A 49 22.71 11.79 -7.49
C GLU A 49 23.07 12.89 -8.50
N ALA A 50 22.14 13.20 -9.42
CA ALA A 50 22.27 14.34 -10.33
C ALA A 50 22.04 15.70 -9.66
N GLY A 51 21.71 15.73 -8.37
CA GLY A 51 21.48 16.96 -7.61
C GLY A 51 20.22 17.72 -8.04
N LEU A 52 19.17 17.03 -8.50
CA LEU A 52 17.95 17.69 -8.97
C LEU A 52 16.93 17.98 -7.86
N PHE A 53 17.09 17.36 -6.69
CA PHE A 53 16.38 17.75 -5.48
C PHE A 53 17.20 18.82 -4.74
N GLN A 54 16.82 20.09 -4.87
CA GLN A 54 17.52 21.22 -4.25
C GLN A 54 16.68 21.97 -3.21
N GLY A 55 15.51 21.45 -2.86
CA GLY A 55 14.64 22.04 -1.85
C GLY A 55 15.19 21.83 -0.43
N PRO A 56 14.69 22.61 0.54
CA PRO A 56 15.20 22.63 1.90
C PRO A 56 15.08 21.30 2.64
N LEU A 57 14.16 20.42 2.24
CA LEU A 57 13.93 19.15 2.92
C LEU A 57 14.68 17.99 2.26
N LEU A 58 14.88 18.03 0.94
CA LEU A 58 15.43 16.89 0.19
C LEU A 58 16.89 17.04 -0.23
N LYS A 59 17.45 18.25 -0.27
CA LYS A 59 18.78 18.52 -0.84
C LYS A 59 19.90 17.64 -0.29
N ASP A 60 19.93 17.45 1.03
CA ASP A 60 20.98 16.69 1.72
C ASP A 60 20.45 15.35 2.27
N SER A 61 19.28 14.91 1.80
CA SER A 61 18.65 13.65 2.22
C SER A 61 19.14 12.49 1.37
N ASP A 62 19.37 11.33 1.99
CA ASP A 62 19.65 10.07 1.31
C ASP A 62 18.40 9.21 1.11
N CYS A 63 17.19 9.75 1.35
CA CYS A 63 15.96 8.97 1.38
C CYS A 63 15.66 8.24 0.06
N PHE A 64 16.08 8.78 -1.08
CA PHE A 64 15.93 8.14 -2.39
C PHE A 64 17.07 7.19 -2.76
N LEU A 65 18.13 7.13 -1.95
CA LEU A 65 19.22 6.16 -2.08
C LEU A 65 18.99 4.89 -1.24
N GLN A 66 17.90 4.86 -0.46
CA GLN A 66 17.54 3.73 0.38
C GLN A 66 16.92 2.58 -0.43
N PRO A 67 16.95 1.32 0.05
CA PRO A 67 16.37 0.19 -0.66
C PRO A 67 14.83 0.13 -0.60
N SER A 68 14.20 1.01 0.19
CA SER A 68 12.75 1.09 0.41
C SER A 68 12.29 2.54 0.63
N LEU A 69 10.97 2.79 0.61
CA LEU A 69 10.42 4.14 0.82
C LEU A 69 10.38 4.59 2.28
N ASN A 70 10.74 3.75 3.26
CA ASN A 70 10.56 4.03 4.69
C ASN A 70 11.17 5.37 5.12
N SER A 71 12.42 5.67 4.70
CA SER A 71 13.07 6.93 5.07
C SER A 71 12.36 8.14 4.49
N PHE A 72 11.93 8.08 3.23
CA PHE A 72 11.17 9.17 2.60
C PHE A 72 9.77 9.33 3.23
N MET A 73 9.08 8.22 3.50
CA MET A 73 7.81 8.19 4.21
C MET A 73 7.93 8.84 5.59
N ALA A 74 9.02 8.60 6.33
CA ALA A 74 9.23 9.18 7.65
C ALA A 74 9.44 10.71 7.66
N MET A 75 9.84 11.33 6.53
CA MET A 75 10.10 12.78 6.46
C MET A 75 8.84 13.66 6.58
N GLY A 76 7.65 13.06 6.42
CA GLY A 76 6.38 13.76 6.59
C GLY A 76 5.93 14.59 5.38
N ARG A 77 4.67 15.03 5.45
CA ARG A 77 3.94 15.68 4.36
C ARG A 77 4.67 16.84 3.66
N PRO A 78 5.40 17.74 4.35
CA PRO A 78 6.14 18.81 3.66
C PRO A 78 7.18 18.27 2.66
N ALA A 79 7.93 17.23 3.02
CA ALA A 79 8.92 16.63 2.12
C ALA A 79 8.27 15.89 0.94
N TRP A 80 7.12 15.25 1.17
CA TRP A 80 6.37 14.58 0.10
C TRP A 80 5.87 15.57 -0.94
N LYS A 81 5.38 16.75 -0.50
CA LYS A 81 4.97 17.86 -1.38
C LYS A 81 6.13 18.43 -2.15
N GLU A 82 7.28 18.65 -1.49
CA GLU A 82 8.50 19.13 -2.14
C GLU A 82 8.97 18.16 -3.24
N ALA A 83 9.00 16.86 -2.95
CA ALA A 83 9.35 15.83 -3.92
C ALA A 83 8.39 15.84 -5.12
N ARG A 84 7.08 15.83 -4.86
CA ARG A 84 6.06 15.82 -5.90
C ARG A 84 6.18 17.06 -6.80
N ALA A 85 6.31 18.25 -6.22
CA ALA A 85 6.46 19.49 -6.97
C ALA A 85 7.74 19.48 -7.82
N THR A 86 8.84 18.96 -7.28
CA THR A 86 10.11 18.82 -8.00
C THR A 86 9.98 17.85 -9.17
N ILE A 87 9.37 16.68 -8.95
CA ILE A 87 9.15 15.66 -9.99
C ILE A 87 8.23 16.20 -11.09
N GLN A 88 7.13 16.88 -10.72
CA GLN A 88 6.22 17.52 -11.68
C GLN A 88 6.95 18.57 -12.53
N LYS A 89 7.81 19.38 -11.91
CA LYS A 89 8.64 20.36 -12.60
C LYS A 89 9.58 19.66 -13.58
N LEU A 90 10.36 18.68 -13.13
CA LEU A 90 11.33 17.94 -13.96
C LEU A 90 10.69 17.20 -15.15
N LEU A 91 9.45 16.74 -14.99
CA LEU A 91 8.71 16.05 -16.05
C LEU A 91 8.00 17.01 -17.01
N SER A 92 7.95 18.32 -16.72
CA SER A 92 7.28 19.33 -17.54
C SER A 92 8.05 19.62 -18.83
N VAL A 93 7.33 19.97 -19.89
CA VAL A 93 7.91 20.44 -21.18
C VAL A 93 8.69 21.76 -21.07
N ASP A 94 8.55 22.46 -19.94
CA ASP A 94 9.17 23.76 -19.68
C ASP A 94 10.45 23.64 -18.82
N GLU A 95 10.91 22.42 -18.51
CA GLU A 95 12.07 22.17 -17.65
C GLU A 95 13.14 21.34 -18.36
N PRO A 96 14.24 21.98 -18.82
CA PRO A 96 15.27 21.30 -19.58
C PRO A 96 16.15 20.35 -18.75
N ALA A 97 16.18 20.47 -17.41
CA ALA A 97 17.12 19.74 -16.56
C ALA A 97 17.10 18.21 -16.76
N LEU A 98 15.92 17.64 -17.00
CA LEU A 98 15.77 16.23 -17.40
C LEU A 98 15.49 16.08 -18.90
N GLN A 99 14.64 16.94 -19.48
CA GLN A 99 14.21 16.85 -20.88
C GLN A 99 15.35 16.94 -21.90
N ASP A 100 16.36 17.78 -21.67
CA ASP A 100 17.46 18.00 -22.60
C ASP A 100 18.71 17.17 -22.22
N ASN A 101 18.64 16.41 -21.13
CA ASN A 101 19.74 15.59 -20.63
C ASN A 101 19.55 14.11 -21.01
N ALA A 102 19.94 13.76 -22.24
CA ALA A 102 19.79 12.41 -22.79
C ALA A 102 20.54 11.33 -21.98
N GLU A 103 21.69 11.66 -21.39
CA GLU A 103 22.45 10.73 -20.55
C GLU A 103 21.69 10.42 -19.26
N LEU A 104 21.16 11.44 -18.59
CA LEU A 104 20.35 11.27 -17.39
C LEU A 104 19.03 10.56 -17.67
N GLN A 105 18.35 10.86 -18.77
CA GLN A 105 17.14 10.11 -19.13
C GLN A 105 17.43 8.62 -19.28
N LYS A 106 18.55 8.25 -19.90
CA LYS A 106 18.94 6.85 -20.06
C LYS A 106 19.20 6.14 -18.73
N SER A 107 19.68 6.84 -17.71
CA SER A 107 19.91 6.27 -16.38
C SER A 107 18.73 6.44 -15.42
N ALA A 108 17.80 7.37 -15.68
CA ALA A 108 16.70 7.70 -14.79
C ALA A 108 15.32 7.21 -15.27
N LEU A 109 15.13 6.89 -16.56
CA LEU A 109 13.85 6.43 -17.09
C LEU A 109 13.96 4.98 -17.57
N PHE A 110 13.34 4.07 -16.82
CA PHE A 110 13.28 2.67 -17.16
C PHE A 110 11.90 2.32 -17.72
N PRO A 111 11.80 1.57 -18.84
CA PRO A 111 10.53 1.01 -19.26
C PRO A 111 9.96 0.12 -18.14
N MET A 112 8.72 0.37 -17.73
CA MET A 112 8.09 -0.31 -16.60
C MET A 112 8.02 -1.83 -16.82
N SER A 113 7.93 -2.27 -18.08
CA SER A 113 7.95 -3.70 -18.44
C SER A 113 9.31 -4.38 -18.26
N GLN A 114 10.39 -3.63 -18.02
CA GLN A 114 11.76 -4.15 -17.88
C GLN A 114 12.25 -4.17 -16.44
N VAL A 115 11.51 -3.55 -15.52
CA VAL A 115 11.88 -3.51 -14.11
C VAL A 115 11.16 -4.60 -13.31
N GLN A 116 11.76 -4.96 -12.19
CA GLN A 116 11.10 -5.81 -11.19
C GLN A 116 10.60 -4.94 -10.04
N MET A 117 9.28 -4.89 -9.83
CA MET A 117 8.72 -4.28 -8.64
C MET A 117 8.96 -5.15 -7.40
N VAL A 118 9.24 -4.51 -6.27
CA VAL A 118 9.36 -5.15 -4.95
C VAL A 118 8.46 -4.41 -3.95
N LEU A 119 8.27 -4.97 -2.75
CA LEU A 119 7.47 -4.31 -1.72
C LEU A 119 7.94 -2.85 -1.53
N PRO A 120 7.03 -1.87 -1.49
CA PRO A 120 7.40 -0.46 -1.49
C PRO A 120 8.03 0.00 -0.17
N CYS A 121 7.75 -0.71 0.92
CA CYS A 121 8.32 -0.43 2.23
C CYS A 121 8.53 -1.72 3.02
N VAL A 122 9.40 -1.64 4.04
CA VAL A 122 9.49 -2.63 5.11
C VAL A 122 8.32 -2.34 6.06
N ILE A 123 7.40 -3.30 6.16
CA ILE A 123 6.19 -3.18 6.97
C ILE A 123 6.52 -3.67 8.37
N GLY A 124 6.55 -2.77 9.35
CA GLY A 124 6.75 -3.10 10.76
C GLY A 124 5.53 -3.81 11.34
N ASP A 125 4.38 -3.14 11.28
CA ASP A 125 3.09 -3.64 11.74
C ASP A 125 2.02 -3.51 10.65
N TYR A 126 1.05 -4.40 10.70
CA TYR A 126 -0.13 -4.41 9.83
C TYR A 126 -1.37 -4.56 10.70
N THR A 127 -2.33 -3.65 10.51
CA THR A 127 -3.63 -3.65 11.19
C THR A 127 -4.72 -3.72 10.14
N ASP A 128 -5.64 -4.65 10.32
CA ASP A 128 -6.80 -4.83 9.44
C ASP A 128 -8.07 -4.30 10.13
N PHE A 129 -8.79 -3.42 9.45
CA PHE A 129 -9.98 -2.74 9.96
C PHE A 129 -11.25 -3.34 9.38
N PHE A 130 -12.28 -3.42 10.22
CA PHE A 130 -13.58 -3.97 9.85
C PHE A 130 -14.60 -2.87 9.51
N ALA A 131 -14.23 -1.88 8.69
CA ALA A 131 -14.95 -0.61 8.58
C ALA A 131 -16.14 -0.58 7.59
N SER A 132 -16.43 -1.68 6.86
CA SER A 132 -17.55 -1.74 5.91
C SER A 132 -18.80 -2.32 6.56
N MET A 133 -19.85 -1.49 6.76
CA MET A 133 -21.10 -1.92 7.41
C MET A 133 -21.76 -3.11 6.72
N HIS A 134 -21.81 -3.09 5.38
CA HIS A 134 -22.42 -4.17 4.60
C HIS A 134 -21.65 -5.48 4.74
N HIS A 135 -20.32 -5.40 4.71
CA HIS A 135 -19.46 -6.56 4.95
C HIS A 135 -19.65 -7.10 6.37
N THR A 136 -19.59 -6.24 7.39
CA THR A 136 -19.83 -6.57 8.80
C THR A 136 -21.17 -7.26 8.99
N LYS A 137 -22.24 -6.73 8.39
CA LYS A 137 -23.58 -7.31 8.44
C LYS A 137 -23.59 -8.71 7.82
N ASN A 138 -23.06 -8.87 6.62
CA ASN A 138 -23.08 -10.14 5.90
C ASN A 138 -22.27 -11.22 6.63
N CYS A 139 -21.08 -10.89 7.10
CA CYS A 139 -20.27 -11.77 7.94
C CYS A 139 -21.02 -12.13 9.23
N GLY A 140 -21.64 -11.16 9.88
CA GLY A 140 -22.48 -11.38 11.06
C GLY A 140 -23.62 -12.37 10.84
N LEU A 141 -24.35 -12.23 9.73
CA LEU A 141 -25.43 -13.15 9.36
C LEU A 141 -24.91 -14.59 9.20
N ILE A 142 -23.71 -14.77 8.66
CA ILE A 142 -23.07 -16.08 8.45
C ILE A 142 -22.59 -16.69 9.78
N PHE A 143 -21.91 -15.91 10.62
CA PHE A 143 -21.23 -16.43 11.81
C PHE A 143 -22.08 -16.43 13.09
N ARG A 144 -23.00 -15.47 13.22
CA ARG A 144 -23.79 -15.22 14.45
C ARG A 144 -25.30 -15.39 14.24
N GLY A 145 -25.77 -15.40 12.99
CA GLY A 145 -27.20 -15.47 12.66
C GLY A 145 -27.89 -14.10 12.56
N PRO A 146 -29.21 -14.09 12.30
CA PRO A 146 -29.94 -12.89 11.90
C PRO A 146 -30.26 -11.90 13.02
N GLU A 147 -30.21 -12.31 14.29
CA GLU A 147 -30.69 -11.47 15.40
C GLU A 147 -29.78 -10.27 15.67
N ASN A 148 -28.45 -10.46 15.68
CA ASN A 148 -27.46 -9.41 15.95
C ASN A 148 -26.26 -9.51 15.00
N PRO A 149 -26.44 -9.24 13.69
CA PRO A 149 -25.37 -9.41 12.71
C PRO A 149 -24.22 -8.40 12.94
N ILE A 150 -24.54 -7.19 13.38
CA ILE A 150 -23.54 -6.18 13.76
C ILE A 150 -23.57 -6.03 15.28
N LEU A 151 -22.41 -6.16 15.92
CA LEU A 151 -22.27 -5.97 17.36
C LEU A 151 -22.30 -4.48 17.72
N PRO A 152 -22.80 -4.08 18.90
CA PRO A 152 -22.98 -2.66 19.25
C PRO A 152 -21.70 -1.82 19.18
N ASN A 153 -20.56 -2.38 19.56
CA ASN A 153 -19.27 -1.67 19.55
C ASN A 153 -18.83 -1.20 18.15
N TRP A 154 -19.30 -1.86 17.08
CA TRP A 154 -18.96 -1.50 15.71
C TRP A 154 -19.37 -0.06 15.34
N PHE A 155 -20.45 0.44 15.93
CA PHE A 155 -20.93 1.82 15.71
C PHE A 155 -20.22 2.86 16.58
N HIS A 156 -19.35 2.43 17.49
CA HIS A 156 -18.69 3.31 18.46
C HIS A 156 -17.18 3.39 18.28
N LEU A 157 -16.58 2.42 17.59
CA LEU A 157 -15.16 2.42 17.26
C LEU A 157 -14.89 1.65 15.96
N PRO A 158 -13.86 2.02 15.20
CA PRO A 158 -13.43 1.26 14.02
C PRO A 158 -12.75 -0.04 14.49
N VAL A 159 -13.54 -1.12 14.61
CA VAL A 159 -13.05 -2.42 15.07
C VAL A 159 -11.94 -2.91 14.16
N ALA A 160 -10.85 -3.41 14.74
CA ALA A 160 -9.68 -3.86 14.01
C ALA A 160 -8.95 -4.97 14.77
N TYR A 161 -8.01 -5.63 14.10
CA TYR A 161 -7.08 -6.58 14.71
C TYR A 161 -5.69 -6.46 14.07
N HIS A 162 -4.67 -6.97 14.78
CA HIS A 162 -3.32 -7.05 14.23
C HIS A 162 -3.25 -8.19 13.21
N GLY A 163 -2.92 -7.85 11.96
CA GLY A 163 -2.63 -8.80 10.91
C GLY A 163 -1.19 -9.32 10.98
N ARG A 164 -0.75 -10.04 9.94
CA ARG A 164 0.60 -10.60 9.89
C ARG A 164 1.47 -9.90 8.84
N ALA A 165 2.36 -9.00 9.29
CA ALA A 165 3.27 -8.28 8.41
C ALA A 165 4.18 -9.19 7.57
N SER A 166 4.68 -10.29 8.13
CA SER A 166 5.64 -11.18 7.46
C SER A 166 5.06 -11.92 6.24
N SER A 167 3.74 -11.97 6.09
CA SER A 167 3.05 -12.65 4.98
C SER A 167 2.46 -11.66 3.98
N ILE A 168 2.79 -10.37 4.09
CA ILE A 168 2.44 -9.38 3.07
C ILE A 168 3.39 -9.55 1.90
N VAL A 169 2.83 -9.76 0.72
CA VAL A 169 3.55 -9.99 -0.52
C VAL A 169 3.10 -9.01 -1.60
N ILE A 170 3.97 -8.78 -2.57
CA ILE A 170 3.65 -7.91 -3.70
C ILE A 170 2.72 -8.63 -4.69
N SER A 171 1.89 -7.87 -5.39
CA SER A 171 1.10 -8.32 -6.54
C SER A 171 1.93 -9.21 -7.48
N GLY A 172 1.31 -10.31 -7.95
CA GLY A 172 1.96 -11.32 -8.80
C GLY A 172 2.67 -12.45 -8.05
N THR A 173 2.73 -12.39 -6.71
CA THR A 173 3.23 -13.52 -5.90
C THR A 173 2.18 -14.62 -5.79
N ASP A 174 2.56 -15.86 -6.12
CA ASP A 174 1.67 -17.02 -5.97
C ASP A 174 1.31 -17.29 -4.50
N ILE A 175 0.02 -17.52 -4.24
CA ILE A 175 -0.49 -17.85 -2.90
C ILE A 175 -0.82 -19.34 -2.82
N VAL A 176 -0.12 -20.05 -1.95
CA VAL A 176 -0.34 -21.48 -1.72
C VAL A 176 -1.57 -21.68 -0.85
N ARG A 177 -2.51 -22.51 -1.30
CA ARG A 177 -3.69 -22.90 -0.51
C ARG A 177 -3.26 -23.43 0.86
N PRO A 178 -3.73 -22.84 1.98
CA PRO A 178 -3.28 -23.25 3.29
C PRO A 178 -3.89 -24.59 3.68
N ARG A 179 -3.18 -25.28 4.58
CA ARG A 179 -3.67 -26.46 5.28
C ARG A 179 -3.87 -26.09 6.74
N GLY A 180 -4.96 -26.54 7.33
CA GLY A 180 -5.28 -26.23 8.73
C GLY A 180 -6.34 -27.13 9.32
N GLN A 181 -6.66 -26.87 10.58
CA GLN A 181 -7.77 -27.52 11.26
C GLN A 181 -9.10 -26.91 10.81
N LYS A 182 -10.14 -27.75 10.77
CA LYS A 182 -11.50 -27.35 10.43
C LYS A 182 -12.45 -27.81 11.53
N ARG A 183 -13.58 -27.11 11.64
CA ARG A 183 -14.62 -27.43 12.61
C ARG A 183 -15.03 -28.91 12.50
N PRO A 184 -15.15 -29.64 13.62
CA PRO A 184 -15.61 -31.02 13.60
C PRO A 184 -17.02 -31.19 13.03
N VAL A 185 -17.33 -32.39 12.56
CA VAL A 185 -18.69 -32.78 12.13
C VAL A 185 -19.26 -33.74 13.16
N GLY A 186 -20.36 -33.32 13.81
CA GLY A 186 -20.95 -34.09 14.90
C GLY A 186 -19.96 -34.28 16.06
N ASN A 187 -19.72 -35.53 16.46
CA ASN A 187 -18.83 -35.89 17.57
C ASN A 187 -17.40 -36.28 17.11
N SER A 188 -17.01 -35.99 15.87
CA SER A 188 -15.65 -36.27 15.39
C SER A 188 -14.62 -35.37 16.07
N PRO A 189 -13.31 -35.73 16.08
CA PRO A 189 -12.26 -34.74 16.31
C PRO A 189 -12.18 -33.73 15.15
N PRO A 190 -11.50 -32.58 15.32
CA PRO A 190 -11.22 -31.64 14.23
C PRO A 190 -10.44 -32.33 13.10
N GLY A 191 -10.85 -32.10 11.86
CA GLY A 191 -10.12 -32.61 10.69
C GLY A 191 -8.96 -31.68 10.31
N PHE A 192 -7.87 -32.25 9.79
CA PHE A 192 -6.74 -31.49 9.24
C PHE A 192 -6.61 -31.73 7.73
N GLY A 193 -6.42 -30.66 6.94
CA GLY A 193 -6.25 -30.78 5.50
C GLY A 193 -6.25 -29.43 4.78
N PRO A 194 -6.23 -29.42 3.44
CA PRO A 194 -6.36 -28.17 2.69
C PRO A 194 -7.69 -27.47 3.01
N SER A 195 -7.64 -26.13 3.03
CA SER A 195 -8.84 -25.31 3.09
C SER A 195 -9.73 -25.59 1.88
N VAL A 196 -11.02 -25.76 2.12
CA VAL A 196 -12.07 -25.94 1.10
C VAL A 196 -12.90 -24.67 0.90
N LYS A 197 -12.60 -23.59 1.64
CA LYS A 197 -13.24 -22.28 1.54
C LYS A 197 -12.19 -21.17 1.49
N LEU A 198 -11.35 -21.23 0.45
CA LEU A 198 -10.39 -20.17 0.14
C LEU A 198 -11.13 -19.02 -0.55
N ASP A 199 -10.82 -17.80 -0.15
CA ASP A 199 -11.55 -16.60 -0.52
C ASP A 199 -10.61 -15.39 -0.63
N PHE A 200 -11.09 -14.32 -1.28
CA PHE A 200 -10.41 -13.03 -1.35
C PHE A 200 -11.18 -11.99 -0.54
N GLU A 201 -10.49 -10.94 -0.09
CA GLU A 201 -11.12 -9.73 0.45
C GLU A 201 -10.61 -8.52 -0.31
N LEU A 202 -11.51 -7.81 -0.98
CA LEU A 202 -11.14 -6.58 -1.70
C LEU A 202 -11.01 -5.44 -0.70
N GLU A 203 -9.79 -4.91 -0.59
CA GLU A 203 -9.46 -3.87 0.37
C GLU A 203 -8.56 -2.77 -0.23
N MET A 204 -8.43 -1.68 0.53
CA MET A 204 -7.39 -0.68 0.35
C MET A 204 -6.65 -0.52 1.67
N ALA A 205 -5.33 -0.41 1.60
CA ALA A 205 -4.50 -0.20 2.77
C ALA A 205 -3.87 1.20 2.75
N MET A 206 -3.85 1.84 3.93
CA MET A 206 -3.16 3.09 4.17
C MET A 206 -1.72 2.81 4.62
N LEU A 207 -0.76 3.49 4.02
CA LEU A 207 0.63 3.44 4.44
C LEU A 207 0.91 4.65 5.34
N VAL A 208 1.31 4.39 6.58
CA VAL A 208 1.71 5.44 7.53
C VAL A 208 3.04 6.03 7.08
N GLY A 209 3.10 7.35 7.01
CA GLY A 209 4.30 8.14 6.76
C GLY A 209 5.05 8.43 8.04
N SER A 210 4.92 9.65 8.57
CA SER A 210 5.44 10.00 9.88
C SER A 210 4.70 9.23 10.99
N GLY A 211 5.43 8.60 11.89
CA GLY A 211 4.86 7.92 13.06
C GLY A 211 4.46 8.88 14.18
N ASN A 212 4.30 8.32 15.38
CA ASN A 212 4.09 9.04 16.62
C ASN A 212 4.85 8.33 17.76
N GLU A 213 5.22 9.08 18.80
CA GLU A 213 5.89 8.51 19.97
C GLU A 213 4.94 7.62 20.79
N LEU A 214 5.49 6.61 21.47
CA LEU A 214 4.69 5.73 22.33
C LEU A 214 4.01 6.53 23.45
N GLY A 215 2.68 6.44 23.52
CA GLY A 215 1.87 7.20 24.48
C GLY A 215 1.45 8.60 24.00
N ALA A 216 1.91 9.06 22.83
CA ALA A 216 1.47 10.30 22.20
C ALA A 216 0.44 10.02 21.11
N CYS A 217 -0.84 10.22 21.40
CA CYS A 217 -1.93 10.02 20.43
C CYS A 217 -1.88 11.05 19.29
N VAL A 218 -2.23 10.62 18.08
CA VAL A 218 -2.45 11.52 16.94
C VAL A 218 -3.86 12.09 17.03
N ASN A 219 -4.00 13.41 16.96
CA ASN A 219 -5.31 14.06 16.90
C ASN A 219 -5.98 13.76 15.54
N ILE A 220 -7.30 13.62 15.52
CA ILE A 220 -8.06 13.33 14.30
C ILE A 220 -7.83 14.38 13.21
N ASP A 221 -7.67 15.65 13.60
CA ASP A 221 -7.41 16.77 12.68
C ASP A 221 -6.03 16.67 12.02
N ASP A 222 -5.09 15.96 12.65
CA ASP A 222 -3.74 15.74 12.15
C ASP A 222 -3.56 14.41 11.42
N ALA A 223 -4.52 13.46 11.56
CA ALA A 223 -4.39 12.08 11.09
C ALA A 223 -4.03 11.99 9.59
N ALA A 224 -4.61 12.85 8.75
CA ALA A 224 -4.32 12.88 7.31
C ALA A 224 -2.86 13.25 7.00
N ASN A 225 -2.17 13.97 7.88
CA ASN A 225 -0.75 14.31 7.72
C ASN A 225 0.19 13.11 7.97
N HIS A 226 -0.30 12.07 8.64
CA HIS A 226 0.43 10.83 8.92
C HIS A 226 0.20 9.75 7.85
N ILE A 227 -0.71 9.95 6.90
CA ILE A 227 -0.98 8.97 5.84
C ILE A 227 -0.21 9.38 4.59
N PHE A 228 0.78 8.56 4.20
CA PHE A 228 1.58 8.79 3.01
C PHE A 228 0.76 8.56 1.73
N GLY A 229 0.03 7.45 1.69
CA GLY A 229 -0.79 7.09 0.54
C GLY A 229 -1.50 5.75 0.70
N LEU A 230 -2.11 5.29 -0.39
CA LEU A 230 -2.93 4.10 -0.45
C LEU A 230 -2.38 3.07 -1.44
N VAL A 231 -2.65 1.80 -1.16
CA VAL A 231 -2.48 0.67 -2.08
C VAL A 231 -3.76 -0.16 -2.14
N LEU A 232 -3.95 -0.90 -3.23
CA LEU A 232 -4.93 -2.00 -3.24
C LEU A 232 -4.39 -3.14 -2.39
N MET A 233 -5.29 -3.83 -1.71
CA MET A 233 -4.97 -5.00 -0.90
C MET A 233 -5.96 -6.14 -1.16
N ASN A 234 -5.44 -7.37 -1.13
CA ASN A 234 -6.23 -8.58 -1.05
C ASN A 234 -5.83 -9.36 0.21
N ASP A 235 -6.74 -9.41 1.20
CA ASP A 235 -6.53 -10.21 2.40
C ASP A 235 -7.05 -11.64 2.24
N TRP A 236 -6.18 -12.52 1.73
CA TRP A 236 -6.56 -13.88 1.42
C TRP A 236 -7.04 -14.61 2.66
N SER A 237 -8.16 -15.31 2.50
CA SER A 237 -8.89 -15.82 3.65
C SER A 237 -9.28 -17.28 3.49
N ALA A 238 -8.94 -18.11 4.47
CA ALA A 238 -9.37 -19.51 4.56
C ALA A 238 -10.52 -19.63 5.57
N ARG A 239 -11.75 -19.47 5.09
CA ARG A 239 -12.95 -19.26 5.94
C ARG A 239 -13.29 -20.45 6.83
N ASP A 240 -12.99 -21.66 6.38
CA ASP A 240 -13.20 -22.90 7.13
C ASP A 240 -12.20 -23.07 8.29
N ILE A 241 -10.97 -22.60 8.12
CA ILE A 241 -9.97 -22.52 9.18
C ILE A 241 -10.35 -21.39 10.16
N GLN A 242 -10.62 -20.19 9.62
CA GLN A 242 -11.01 -19.01 10.40
C GLN A 242 -12.24 -19.28 11.30
N ALA A 243 -13.27 -19.93 10.77
CA ALA A 243 -14.50 -20.25 11.51
C ALA A 243 -14.25 -21.17 12.72
N TRP A 244 -13.19 -21.98 12.70
CA TRP A 244 -12.83 -22.89 13.80
C TRP A 244 -11.96 -22.21 14.86
N GLU A 245 -11.03 -21.35 14.45
CA GLU A 245 -10.01 -20.78 15.37
C GLU A 245 -10.40 -19.41 15.97
N ALA A 246 -11.27 -18.64 15.32
CA ALA A 246 -11.35 -17.20 15.57
C ALA A 246 -11.94 -16.79 16.92
N GLN A 247 -12.55 -17.72 17.66
CA GLN A 247 -13.12 -17.42 18.98
C GLN A 247 -12.22 -17.98 20.08
N PRO A 248 -11.88 -17.17 21.11
CA PRO A 248 -12.27 -15.77 21.35
C PRO A 248 -11.29 -14.72 20.80
N LEU A 249 -10.17 -15.13 20.22
CA LEU A 249 -8.99 -14.26 20.01
C LEU A 249 -8.94 -13.50 18.69
N GLY A 250 -9.90 -13.75 17.79
CA GLY A 250 -9.93 -13.18 16.44
C GLY A 250 -9.24 -14.06 15.38
N PRO A 251 -9.27 -13.62 14.11
CA PRO A 251 -8.68 -14.35 12.99
C PRO A 251 -7.16 -14.56 13.16
N PHE A 252 -6.64 -15.72 12.75
CA PHE A 252 -5.21 -16.01 12.83
C PHE A 252 -4.68 -16.79 11.61
N LEU A 253 -4.63 -18.12 11.63
CA LEU A 253 -4.14 -18.95 10.52
C LEU A 253 -5.03 -18.89 9.28
N GLY A 254 -6.30 -18.51 9.47
CA GLY A 254 -7.23 -18.22 8.40
C GLY A 254 -6.88 -16.98 7.58
N LYS A 255 -5.87 -16.19 7.99
CA LYS A 255 -5.43 -14.93 7.36
C LYS A 255 -3.93 -14.89 7.10
N ASN A 256 -3.11 -15.31 8.07
CA ASN A 256 -1.66 -15.10 8.06
C ASN A 256 -0.86 -15.91 7.02
N PHE A 257 -1.53 -16.63 6.12
CA PHE A 257 -0.87 -17.40 5.05
C PHE A 257 -0.55 -16.54 3.82
N GLY A 258 -1.18 -15.37 3.68
CA GLY A 258 -0.85 -14.44 2.62
C GLY A 258 -1.78 -13.23 2.55
N THR A 259 -1.21 -12.04 2.40
CA THR A 259 -1.94 -10.81 2.08
C THR A 259 -1.20 -10.15 0.92
N SER A 260 -1.89 -9.78 -0.16
CA SER A 260 -1.24 -9.18 -1.34
C SER A 260 -1.49 -7.68 -1.41
N ILE A 261 -0.48 -6.87 -1.75
CA ILE A 261 -0.64 -5.43 -2.00
C ILE A 261 -0.17 -5.02 -3.40
N SER A 262 -0.77 -3.96 -3.97
CA SER A 262 -0.27 -3.34 -5.19
C SER A 262 1.09 -2.65 -4.98
N PRO A 263 1.97 -2.60 -6.00
CA PRO A 263 3.34 -2.11 -5.85
C PRO A 263 3.46 -0.58 -5.75
N TRP A 264 2.47 0.15 -6.24
CA TRP A 264 2.49 1.62 -6.35
C TRP A 264 1.62 2.24 -5.26
N ILE A 265 2.22 3.06 -4.40
CA ILE A 265 1.55 3.85 -3.38
C ILE A 265 1.08 5.16 -4.01
N ILE A 266 -0.24 5.32 -4.13
CA ILE A 266 -0.86 6.56 -4.60
C ILE A 266 -0.97 7.51 -3.41
N THR A 267 -0.37 8.69 -3.49
CA THR A 267 -0.38 9.63 -2.36
C THR A 267 -1.78 10.21 -2.11
N LEU A 268 -2.06 10.60 -0.87
CA LEU A 268 -3.32 11.29 -0.56
C LEU A 268 -3.46 12.59 -1.36
N GLU A 269 -2.36 13.29 -1.64
CA GLU A 269 -2.38 14.50 -2.45
C GLU A 269 -2.81 14.25 -3.91
N ALA A 270 -2.45 13.11 -4.49
CA ALA A 270 -2.95 12.71 -5.82
C ALA A 270 -4.44 12.33 -5.79
N LEU A 271 -4.94 11.89 -4.63
CA LEU A 271 -6.33 11.48 -4.42
C LEU A 271 -7.26 12.62 -3.99
N GLU A 272 -6.71 13.74 -3.53
CA GLU A 272 -7.46 14.92 -3.06
C GLU A 272 -8.58 15.36 -4.03
N PRO A 273 -8.38 15.41 -5.37
CA PRO A 273 -9.44 15.79 -6.30
C PRO A 273 -10.64 14.84 -6.35
N PHE A 274 -10.49 13.63 -5.80
CA PHE A 274 -11.50 12.57 -5.76
C PHE A 274 -12.14 12.42 -4.37
N ALA A 275 -11.77 13.27 -3.41
CA ALA A 275 -12.35 13.26 -2.07
C ALA A 275 -13.87 13.46 -2.15
N TYR A 276 -14.60 12.68 -1.35
CA TYR A 276 -16.06 12.76 -1.26
C TYR A 276 -16.52 12.74 0.19
N LYS A 277 -17.74 13.22 0.42
CA LYS A 277 -18.34 13.21 1.76
C LYS A 277 -18.49 11.78 2.26
N ALA A 278 -17.93 11.49 3.43
CA ALA A 278 -18.10 10.20 4.08
C ALA A 278 -19.59 9.90 4.37
N PRO A 279 -20.01 8.62 4.41
CA PRO A 279 -21.36 8.24 4.81
C PRO A 279 -21.72 8.79 6.20
N THR A 280 -22.99 9.18 6.37
CA THR A 280 -23.52 9.46 7.71
C THR A 280 -23.56 8.16 8.50
N GLN A 281 -22.89 8.12 9.64
CA GLN A 281 -22.94 7.01 10.60
C GLN A 281 -24.16 7.11 11.50
#